data_AF-A0A932CPH3-F1
#
_entry.id   AF-A0A932CPH3-F1
#
_cell.length_a   1.000
_cell.length_b   1.000
_cell.length_c   1.000
_cell.angle_alpha   90.00
_cell.angle_beta   90.00
_cell.angle_gamma   90.00
#
_symmetry.space_group_name_H-M   'P 1'
#
loop_
_entity.id
_entity.type
_entity.pdbx_description
1 polymer ?
#
loop_
_entity_poly.entity_id
_entity_poly.type
_entity_poly.pdbx_seq_one_letter_code
_entity_poly.pdbx_strand_id
1 'polypeptide(L)'
;MLKNPGILPIRRMKGGRGMYSEFIRIQPEDLRPDTIIGFDIYVAGPSNKCTLYRTKDLAFTEGDRKKLILSVWKKFFIRSEDEKEYSAYLENNLKNIINNRMVPIERKAKLLYKVSTNLIKDLMEKPESHDAIMRSKNIIESTIAYLLQSESSFLTFLKITAHDYLTYTHSVNVCTYSIA
;
A
#
# COMPACT_ATOMS: atom_id res chain seq x y z
N MET A 1 -6.56 -11.22 -36.14
CA MET A 1 -7.41 -10.09 -35.68
C MET A 1 -8.20 -10.54 -34.46
N LEU A 2 -7.76 -10.18 -33.26
CA LEU A 2 -8.54 -10.40 -32.03
C LEU A 2 -8.60 -9.07 -31.28
N LYS A 3 -9.83 -8.58 -31.12
CA LYS A 3 -10.17 -7.29 -30.49
C LYS A 3 -9.77 -7.35 -29.01
N ASN A 4 -8.91 -6.42 -28.63
CA ASN A 4 -8.47 -6.16 -27.26
C ASN A 4 -9.64 -5.59 -26.44
N PRO A 5 -10.16 -6.25 -25.39
CA PRO A 5 -11.09 -5.62 -24.47
C PRO A 5 -10.26 -4.71 -23.55
N GLY A 6 -10.20 -3.43 -23.92
CA GLY A 6 -9.50 -2.40 -23.16
C GLY A 6 -10.02 -2.34 -21.72
N ILE A 7 -9.18 -2.78 -20.78
CA ILE A 7 -9.35 -2.47 -19.37
C ILE A 7 -8.46 -1.27 -19.10
N LEU A 8 -9.13 -0.20 -18.69
CA LEU A 8 -8.62 1.16 -18.54
C LEU A 8 -7.29 1.19 -17.78
N PRO A 9 -6.34 2.07 -18.18
CA PRO A 9 -5.25 2.44 -17.28
C PRO A 9 -5.87 2.92 -15.96
N ILE A 10 -5.15 2.80 -14.85
CA ILE A 10 -5.52 3.49 -13.60
C ILE A 10 -5.75 4.94 -13.98
N ARG A 11 -7.02 5.29 -14.16
CA ARG A 11 -7.42 6.59 -14.69
C ARG A 11 -7.08 7.52 -13.55
N ARG A 12 -5.97 8.27 -13.68
CA ARG A 12 -5.94 9.62 -13.13
C ARG A 12 -7.22 10.25 -13.64
N MET A 13 -8.25 10.29 -12.79
CA MET A 13 -9.50 10.96 -13.12
C MET A 13 -9.11 12.43 -13.32
N LYS A 14 -8.94 12.82 -14.58
CA LYS A 14 -8.97 14.22 -14.98
C LYS A 14 -10.39 14.70 -14.70
N GLY A 15 -10.59 15.29 -13.53
CA GLY A 15 -11.84 15.88 -13.10
C GLY A 15 -11.65 16.68 -11.82
N GLY A 16 -11.55 18.01 -11.97
CA GLY A 16 -11.44 18.98 -10.87
C GLY A 16 -10.00 19.37 -10.55
N ARG A 17 -9.56 20.54 -11.04
CA ARG A 17 -8.31 21.18 -10.61
C ARG A 17 -8.37 21.46 -9.10
N GLY A 18 -7.35 20.98 -8.37
CA GLY A 18 -6.97 21.46 -7.04
C GLY A 18 -7.61 20.77 -5.82
N MET A 19 -7.23 19.51 -5.52
CA MET A 19 -7.15 19.00 -4.13
C MET A 19 -6.43 17.64 -4.01
N TYR A 20 -6.47 16.80 -5.05
CA TYR A 20 -5.94 15.42 -4.97
C TYR A 20 -4.42 15.28 -5.13
N SER A 21 -3.66 16.37 -5.32
CA SER A 21 -2.19 16.31 -5.36
C SER A 21 -1.57 16.20 -3.97
N GLU A 22 -2.28 16.69 -2.94
CA GLU A 22 -1.76 16.82 -1.58
C GLU A 22 -2.23 15.70 -0.65
N PHE A 23 -3.09 14.78 -1.11
CA PHE A 23 -3.67 13.74 -0.28
C PHE A 23 -3.61 12.36 -0.93
N ILE A 24 -3.22 11.36 -0.14
CA ILE A 24 -3.16 9.95 -0.54
C ILE A 24 -4.28 9.21 0.18
N ARG A 25 -5.04 8.42 -0.57
CA ARG A 25 -6.12 7.60 -0.01
C ARG A 25 -5.54 6.41 0.77
N ILE A 26 -6.03 6.20 1.99
CA ILE A 26 -5.69 5.04 2.83
C ILE A 26 -6.91 4.15 3.08
N GLN A 27 -6.67 2.92 3.55
CA GLN A 27 -7.71 1.99 3.95
C GLN A 27 -7.63 1.78 5.47
N PRO A 28 -8.71 2.02 6.24
CA PRO A 28 -8.68 1.88 7.68
C PRO A 28 -8.31 0.47 8.17
N GLU A 29 -8.53 -0.56 7.35
CA GLU A 29 -8.21 -1.94 7.67
C GLU A 29 -6.70 -2.19 7.76
N ASP A 30 -5.89 -1.32 7.16
CA ASP A 30 -4.43 -1.37 7.27
C ASP A 30 -3.93 -0.76 8.60
N LEU A 31 -4.78 0.00 9.29
CA LEU A 31 -4.46 0.64 10.55
C LEU A 31 -4.71 -0.32 11.71
N ARG A 32 -3.70 -0.47 12.56
CA ARG A 32 -3.71 -1.38 13.69
C ARG A 32 -4.01 -0.61 14.95
N PRO A 33 -4.95 -1.11 15.77
CA PRO A 33 -5.18 -0.58 17.08
C PRO A 33 -3.94 -0.78 17.96
N ASP A 34 -3.82 0.10 18.94
CA ASP A 34 -2.76 0.22 19.93
C ASP A 34 -1.39 0.50 19.31
N THR A 35 -1.39 1.20 18.17
CA THR A 35 -0.19 1.72 17.53
C THR A 35 -0.21 3.25 17.44
N ILE A 36 0.98 3.85 17.49
CA ILE A 36 1.16 5.26 17.14
C ILE A 36 1.37 5.28 15.62
N ILE A 37 0.38 5.81 14.91
CA ILE A 37 0.39 5.85 13.44
C ILE A 37 1.38 6.89 12.89
N GLY A 38 1.68 7.96 13.63
CA GLY A 38 2.71 8.94 13.26
C GLY A 38 2.32 9.93 12.17
N PHE A 39 1.11 9.84 11.61
CA PHE A 39 0.56 10.73 10.60
C PHE A 39 -0.90 11.10 10.89
N ASP A 40 -1.34 12.24 10.36
CA ASP A 40 -2.71 12.72 10.51
C ASP A 40 -3.65 12.00 9.53
N ILE A 41 -4.87 11.68 9.98
CA ILE A 41 -5.92 11.09 9.14
C ILE A 41 -6.96 12.16 8.83
N TYR A 42 -7.30 12.29 7.56
CA TYR A 42 -8.29 13.20 7.03
C TYR A 42 -9.47 12.44 6.45
N VAL A 43 -10.64 13.08 6.42
CA VAL A 43 -11.84 12.55 5.78
C VAL A 43 -12.36 13.52 4.73
N ALA A 44 -12.82 13.00 3.59
CA ALA A 44 -13.46 13.83 2.58
C ALA A 44 -14.87 14.25 3.04
N GLY A 45 -15.11 15.55 3.09
CA GLY A 45 -16.43 16.15 3.32
C GLY A 45 -17.25 16.32 2.03
N PRO A 46 -18.53 16.76 2.16
CA PRO A 46 -19.47 16.90 1.03
C PRO A 46 -19.02 17.88 -0.05
N SER A 47 -18.27 18.91 0.34
CA SER A 47 -17.77 19.98 -0.55
C SER A 47 -16.40 19.67 -1.14
N ASN A 48 -15.99 18.39 -1.13
CA ASN A 48 -14.66 17.96 -1.56
C ASN A 48 -13.56 18.71 -0.80
N LYS A 49 -13.77 18.99 0.49
CA LYS A 49 -12.76 19.50 1.43
C LYS A 49 -12.34 18.36 2.35
N CYS A 50 -11.04 18.18 2.57
CA CYS A 50 -10.52 17.23 3.56
C CYS A 50 -10.52 17.89 4.94
N THR A 51 -11.19 17.27 5.91
CA THR A 51 -11.16 17.71 7.31
C THR A 51 -10.36 16.73 8.15
N LEU A 52 -9.61 17.26 9.12
CA LEU A 52 -8.86 16.45 10.07
C LEU A 52 -9.82 15.56 10.86
N TYR A 53 -9.63 14.25 10.74
CA TYR A 53 -10.40 13.24 11.45
C TYR A 53 -9.65 12.77 12.70
N ARG A 54 -8.33 12.62 12.62
CA ARG A 54 -7.48 12.20 13.74
C ARG A 54 -6.08 12.80 13.61
N THR A 55 -5.52 13.27 14.73
CA THR A 55 -4.12 13.72 14.82
C THR A 55 -3.16 12.55 15.04
N LYS A 56 -1.92 12.70 14.57
CA LYS A 56 -0.81 11.76 14.75
C LYS A 56 -0.47 11.44 16.21
N ASP A 57 -0.74 12.37 17.12
CA ASP A 57 -0.34 12.30 18.54
C ASP A 57 -1.30 11.44 19.40
N LEU A 58 -2.41 10.95 18.83
CA LEU A 58 -3.39 10.14 19.54
C LEU A 58 -3.22 8.65 19.27
N ALA A 59 -2.92 7.87 20.32
CA ALA A 59 -2.84 6.42 20.29
C ALA A 59 -4.09 5.82 19.60
N PHE A 60 -3.91 5.11 18.49
CA PHE A 60 -5.03 4.61 17.69
C PHE A 60 -5.69 3.43 18.40
N THR A 61 -6.88 3.59 19.00
CA THR A 61 -7.49 2.52 19.81
C THR A 61 -8.37 1.58 18.97
N GLU A 62 -8.74 0.41 19.51
CA GLU A 62 -9.77 -0.45 18.91
C GLU A 62 -11.12 0.27 18.73
N GLY A 63 -11.47 1.19 19.64
CA GLY A 63 -12.68 2.01 19.52
C GLY A 63 -12.63 2.93 18.29
N ASP A 64 -11.46 3.51 18.01
CA ASP A 64 -11.24 4.35 16.84
C ASP A 64 -11.32 3.51 15.56
N ARG A 65 -10.64 2.36 15.53
CA ARG A 65 -10.68 1.43 14.41
C ARG A 65 -12.11 1.01 14.07
N LYS A 66 -12.92 0.66 15.07
CA LYS A 66 -14.34 0.32 14.86
C LYS A 66 -15.12 1.48 14.25
N LYS A 67 -14.92 2.72 14.74
CA LYS A 67 -15.59 3.91 14.17
C LYS A 67 -15.21 4.15 12.72
N LEU A 68 -13.95 3.93 12.35
CA LEU A 68 -13.51 4.03 10.96
C LEU A 68 -14.14 2.96 10.07
N ILE A 69 -14.11 1.69 10.49
CA ILE A 69 -14.67 0.57 9.72
C ILE A 69 -16.20 0.70 9.56
N LEU A 70 -16.90 1.13 10.61
CA LEU A 70 -18.34 1.38 10.57
C LEU A 70 -18.70 2.59 9.69
N SER A 71 -17.75 3.47 9.42
CA SER A 71 -17.90 4.62 8.52
C SER A 71 -17.65 4.23 7.05
N VAL A 72 -18.29 3.16 6.58
CA VAL A 72 -18.05 2.54 5.25
C VAL A 72 -18.17 3.51 4.07
N TRP A 73 -18.94 4.58 4.22
CA TRP A 73 -19.17 5.62 3.21
C TRP A 73 -18.08 6.71 3.17
N LYS A 74 -17.24 6.77 4.20
CA LYS A 74 -16.19 7.79 4.34
C LYS A 74 -14.91 7.31 3.67
N LYS A 75 -14.27 8.22 2.95
CA LYS A 75 -12.95 8.00 2.37
C LYS A 75 -11.92 8.67 3.26
N PHE A 76 -10.89 7.91 3.64
CA PHE A 76 -9.82 8.36 4.52
C PHE A 76 -8.57 8.67 3.72
N PHE A 77 -7.85 9.69 4.16
CA PHE A 77 -6.69 10.23 3.48
C PHE A 77 -5.59 10.58 4.48
N ILE A 78 -4.35 10.55 4.02
CA ILE A 78 -3.19 11.17 4.65
C ILE A 78 -2.68 12.27 3.72
N ARG A 79 -1.81 13.15 4.20
CA ARG A 79 -1.13 14.09 3.30
C ARG A 79 -0.06 13.37 2.49
N SER A 80 0.23 13.87 1.30
CA SER A 80 1.28 13.33 0.44
C SER A 80 2.67 13.44 1.09
N GLU A 81 2.89 14.43 1.97
CA GLU A 81 4.13 14.57 2.74
C GLU A 81 4.36 13.42 3.73
N ASP A 82 3.29 12.79 4.22
CA ASP A 82 3.33 11.67 5.17
C ASP A 82 3.44 10.28 4.48
N GLU A 83 3.66 10.24 3.15
CA GLU A 83 3.67 8.98 2.39
C GLU A 83 4.76 8.02 2.88
N LYS A 84 5.92 8.57 3.29
CA LYS A 84 7.06 7.78 3.76
C LYS A 84 6.76 7.17 5.12
N GLU A 85 6.24 7.95 6.05
CA GLU A 85 5.82 7.54 7.38
C GLU A 85 4.73 6.47 7.28
N TYR A 86 3.75 6.67 6.41
CA TYR A 86 2.71 5.67 6.16
C TYR A 86 3.28 4.38 5.58
N SER A 87 4.20 4.46 4.62
CA SER A 87 4.83 3.29 4.02
C SER A 87 5.64 2.48 5.04
N ALA A 88 6.44 3.17 5.86
CA ALA A 88 7.19 2.55 6.96
C ALA A 88 6.26 1.93 8.00
N TYR A 89 5.16 2.59 8.34
CA TYR A 89 4.14 2.05 9.23
C TYR A 89 3.54 0.73 8.69
N LEU A 90 3.21 0.67 7.39
CA LEU A 90 2.69 -0.53 6.76
C LEU A 90 3.72 -1.66 6.76
N GLU A 91 4.99 -1.35 6.47
CA GLU A 91 6.08 -2.32 6.45
C GLU A 91 6.30 -2.94 7.85
N ASN A 92 6.40 -2.09 8.88
CA ASN A 92 6.58 -2.52 10.27
C ASN A 92 5.42 -3.37 10.81
N ASN A 93 4.21 -3.16 10.28
CA ASN A 93 3.02 -3.90 10.70
C ASN A 93 2.66 -5.05 9.76
N LEU A 94 3.38 -5.24 8.65
CA LEU A 94 3.03 -6.18 7.59
C LEU A 94 2.84 -7.60 8.12
N LYS A 95 3.80 -8.12 8.89
CA LYS A 95 3.73 -9.45 9.50
C LYS A 95 2.47 -9.65 10.34
N ASN A 96 2.08 -8.62 11.10
CA ASN A 96 0.88 -8.67 11.93
C ASN A 96 -0.40 -8.65 11.09
N ILE A 97 -0.44 -7.84 10.03
CA ILE A 97 -1.60 -7.75 9.12
C ILE A 97 -1.79 -9.06 8.36
N ILE A 98 -0.70 -9.67 7.87
CA ILE A 98 -0.71 -10.97 7.17
C ILE A 98 -1.25 -12.09 8.07
N ASN A 99 -0.93 -12.08 9.36
CA ASN A 99 -1.40 -13.09 10.31
C ASN A 99 -2.80 -12.82 10.89
N ASN A 100 -3.37 -11.63 10.64
CA ASN A 100 -4.68 -11.29 11.14
C ASN A 100 -5.79 -12.03 10.37
N ARG A 101 -6.58 -12.86 11.05
CA ARG A 101 -7.67 -13.64 10.46
C ARG A 101 -8.87 -12.78 10.03
N MET A 102 -9.02 -11.59 10.58
CA MET A 102 -10.10 -10.66 10.24
C MET A 102 -9.84 -9.92 8.92
N VAL A 103 -8.61 -9.93 8.41
CA VAL A 103 -8.26 -9.24 7.17
C VAL A 103 -8.50 -10.19 5.99
N PRO A 104 -9.28 -9.78 4.97
CA PRO A 104 -9.52 -10.61 3.80
C PRO A 104 -8.24 -10.98 3.04
N ILE A 105 -8.21 -12.19 2.47
CA ILE A 105 -7.06 -12.75 1.75
C ILE A 105 -6.58 -11.84 0.61
N GLU A 106 -7.50 -11.33 -0.20
CA GLU A 106 -7.18 -10.39 -1.29
C GLU A 106 -6.57 -9.09 -0.79
N ARG A 107 -6.98 -8.63 0.41
CA ARG A 107 -6.45 -7.40 1.00
C ARG A 107 -5.01 -7.62 1.44
N LYS A 108 -4.72 -8.75 2.09
CA LYS A 108 -3.37 -9.15 2.47
C LYS A 108 -2.45 -9.18 1.25
N ALA A 109 -2.88 -9.84 0.18
CA ALA A 109 -2.10 -9.92 -1.05
C ALA A 109 -1.86 -8.54 -1.68
N LYS A 110 -2.87 -7.66 -1.75
CA LYS A 110 -2.73 -6.29 -2.27
C LYS A 110 -1.76 -5.45 -1.44
N LEU A 111 -1.83 -5.55 -0.11
CA LEU A 111 -0.94 -4.82 0.78
C LEU A 111 0.49 -5.33 0.64
N LEU A 112 0.69 -6.65 0.67
CA LEU A 112 1.98 -7.29 0.49
C LEU A 112 2.64 -6.86 -0.81
N TYR A 113 1.89 -6.96 -1.92
CA TYR A 113 2.35 -6.51 -3.22
C TYR A 113 2.73 -5.02 -3.24
N LYS A 114 1.89 -4.15 -2.66
CA LYS A 114 2.19 -2.71 -2.57
C LYS A 114 3.51 -2.44 -1.83
N VAL A 115 3.68 -3.07 -0.66
CA VAL A 115 4.87 -2.88 0.19
C VAL A 115 6.12 -3.43 -0.51
N SER A 116 6.02 -4.60 -1.16
CA SER A 116 7.11 -5.16 -1.98
C SER A 116 7.48 -4.25 -3.15
N THR A 117 6.51 -3.72 -3.91
CA THR A 117 6.78 -2.84 -5.04
C THR A 117 7.41 -1.52 -4.59
N ASN A 118 6.99 -0.97 -3.45
CA ASN A 118 7.61 0.22 -2.89
C ASN A 118 9.07 -0.02 -2.50
N LEU A 119 9.37 -1.15 -1.84
CA LEU A 119 10.76 -1.48 -1.51
C LEU A 119 11.62 -1.67 -2.77
N ILE A 120 11.10 -2.33 -3.80
CA ILE A 120 11.83 -2.51 -5.06
C ILE A 120 12.13 -1.15 -5.70
N LYS A 121 11.21 -0.18 -5.63
CA LYS A 121 11.51 1.20 -6.08
C LYS A 121 12.63 1.83 -5.28
N ASP A 122 12.61 1.71 -3.95
CA ASP A 122 13.70 2.22 -3.09
C ASP A 122 15.05 1.60 -3.47
N LEU A 123 15.09 0.28 -3.73
CA LEU A 123 16.29 -0.44 -4.16
C LEU A 123 16.74 -0.04 -5.57
N MET A 124 15.82 0.24 -6.49
CA MET A 124 16.17 0.72 -7.83
C MET A 124 16.72 2.16 -7.79
N GLU A 125 16.21 3.00 -6.89
CA GLU A 125 16.72 4.36 -6.69
C GLU A 125 18.09 4.37 -5.99
N LYS A 126 18.32 3.46 -5.03
CA LYS A 126 19.58 3.34 -4.27
C LYS A 126 19.96 1.87 -4.06
N PRO A 127 20.57 1.21 -5.06
CA PRO A 127 20.91 -0.21 -5.01
C PRO A 127 21.86 -0.60 -3.87
N GLU A 128 22.73 0.32 -3.46
CA GLU A 128 23.71 0.15 -2.38
C GLU A 128 23.15 0.39 -0.97
N SER A 129 21.85 0.69 -0.87
CA SER A 129 21.20 0.98 0.42
C SER A 129 21.15 -0.27 1.31
N HIS A 130 22.04 -0.30 2.31
CA HIS A 130 22.06 -1.36 3.32
C HIS A 130 20.71 -1.50 4.03
N ASP A 131 20.05 -0.38 4.34
CA ASP A 131 18.73 -0.36 4.96
C ASP A 131 17.67 -1.04 4.07
N ALA A 132 17.59 -0.67 2.79
CA ALA A 132 16.63 -1.27 1.87
C ALA A 132 16.88 -2.78 1.67
N ILE A 133 18.16 -3.19 1.63
CA ILE A 133 18.54 -4.61 1.58
C ILE A 133 18.06 -5.33 2.85
N MET A 134 18.25 -4.76 4.03
CA MET A 134 17.80 -5.36 5.29
C MET A 134 16.27 -5.44 5.38
N ARG A 135 15.57 -4.38 4.96
CA ARG A 135 14.10 -4.33 4.84
C ARG A 135 13.55 -5.41 3.91
N SER A 136 14.27 -5.73 2.82
CA SER A 136 13.88 -6.79 1.87
C SER A 136 13.70 -8.15 2.54
N LYS A 137 14.54 -8.48 3.52
CA LYS A 137 14.46 -9.73 4.24
C LYS A 137 13.12 -9.90 4.96
N ASN A 138 12.66 -8.85 5.65
CA ASN A 138 11.38 -8.88 6.38
C ASN A 138 10.17 -9.03 5.45
N ILE A 139 10.22 -8.38 4.28
CA ILE A 139 9.18 -8.49 3.26
C ILE A 139 9.18 -9.90 2.64
N ILE A 140 10.35 -10.46 2.34
CA ILE A 140 10.48 -11.83 1.81
C ILE A 140 9.94 -12.85 2.80
N GLU A 141 10.30 -12.74 4.08
CA GLU A 141 9.79 -13.60 5.15
C GLU A 141 8.26 -13.50 5.26
N SER A 142 7.71 -12.29 5.22
CA SER A 142 6.25 -12.06 5.25
C SER A 142 5.56 -12.61 3.99
N THR A 143 6.23 -12.55 2.85
CA THR A 143 5.74 -13.08 1.58
C THR A 143 5.66 -14.60 1.63
N ILE A 144 6.75 -15.27 2.02
CA ILE A 144 6.79 -16.72 2.18
C ILE A 144 5.72 -17.16 3.19
N ALA A 145 5.63 -16.48 4.34
CA ALA A 145 4.62 -16.77 5.35
C ALA A 145 3.19 -16.68 4.77
N TYR A 146 2.88 -15.65 3.98
CA TYR A 146 1.57 -15.51 3.34
C TYR A 146 1.30 -16.61 2.30
N LEU A 147 2.27 -16.91 1.43
CA LEU A 147 2.11 -17.92 0.38
C LEU A 147 1.87 -19.32 0.96
N LEU A 148 2.48 -19.62 2.10
CA LEU A 148 2.33 -20.91 2.79
C LEU A 148 1.05 -21.01 3.65
N GLN A 149 0.27 -19.94 3.82
CA GLN A 149 -0.98 -19.99 4.62
C GLN A 149 -2.05 -20.88 3.99
N SER A 150 -2.20 -20.84 2.66
CA SER A 150 -3.17 -21.66 1.93
C SER A 150 -2.95 -21.57 0.42
N GLU A 151 -3.47 -22.55 -0.32
CA GLU A 151 -3.51 -22.51 -1.79
C GLU A 151 -4.20 -21.25 -2.32
N SER A 152 -5.32 -20.85 -1.69
CA SER A 152 -6.01 -19.61 -2.05
C SER A 152 -5.14 -18.37 -1.86
N SER A 153 -4.24 -18.34 -0.86
CA SER A 153 -3.33 -17.21 -0.62
C SER A 153 -2.34 -17.08 -1.77
N PHE A 154 -1.75 -18.21 -2.17
CA PHE A 154 -0.85 -18.32 -3.31
C PHE A 154 -1.52 -17.88 -4.62
N LEU A 155 -2.67 -18.47 -4.97
CA LEU A 155 -3.39 -18.14 -6.21
C LEU A 155 -3.83 -16.68 -6.26
N THR A 156 -4.27 -16.13 -5.12
CA THR A 156 -4.66 -14.72 -5.01
C THR A 156 -3.45 -13.81 -5.24
N PHE A 157 -2.29 -14.14 -4.66
CA PHE A 157 -1.07 -13.35 -4.87
C PHE A 157 -0.64 -13.38 -6.34
N LEU A 158 -0.60 -14.57 -6.94
CA LEU A 158 -0.21 -14.75 -8.33
C LEU A 158 -1.07 -13.92 -9.28
N LYS A 159 -2.39 -13.89 -9.05
CA LYS A 159 -3.32 -13.06 -9.82
C LYS A 159 -3.01 -11.56 -9.72
N ILE A 160 -2.58 -11.09 -8.56
CA ILE A 160 -2.23 -9.68 -8.33
C ILE A 160 -0.89 -9.35 -9.00
N THR A 161 0.11 -10.23 -8.89
CA THR A 161 1.46 -9.98 -9.44
C THR A 161 1.52 -10.07 -10.96
N ALA A 162 0.58 -10.77 -11.60
CA ALA A 162 0.53 -10.96 -13.04
C ALA A 162 0.38 -9.66 -13.86
N HIS A 163 0.13 -8.53 -13.23
CA HIS A 163 -0.15 -7.26 -13.90
C HIS A 163 1.02 -6.24 -13.91
N ASP A 164 2.14 -6.45 -13.20
CA ASP A 164 3.29 -5.51 -13.21
C ASP A 164 4.35 -5.85 -14.26
N TYR A 165 4.05 -5.56 -15.52
CA TYR A 165 5.05 -5.65 -16.59
C TYR A 165 6.06 -4.50 -16.54
N LEU A 166 5.70 -3.34 -15.98
CA LEU A 166 6.52 -2.12 -16.05
C LEU A 166 7.82 -2.23 -15.25
N THR A 167 7.74 -2.70 -14.00
CA THR A 167 8.91 -2.90 -13.12
C THR A 167 9.86 -3.94 -13.70
N TYR A 168 9.31 -5.01 -14.30
CA TYR A 168 10.09 -6.04 -15.00
C TYR A 168 10.83 -5.44 -16.21
N THR A 169 10.13 -4.74 -17.10
CA THR A 169 10.74 -4.12 -18.28
C THR A 169 11.80 -3.09 -17.89
N HIS A 170 11.58 -2.30 -16.84
CA HIS A 170 12.58 -1.35 -16.36
C HIS A 170 13.84 -2.04 -15.86
N SER A 171 13.70 -3.12 -15.09
CA SER A 171 14.84 -3.91 -14.59
C SER A 171 15.69 -4.48 -15.72
N VAL A 172 15.05 -4.96 -16.80
CA VAL A 172 15.74 -5.45 -18.00
C VAL A 172 16.49 -4.32 -18.71
N ASN A 173 15.87 -3.14 -18.83
CA ASN A 173 16.49 -1.97 -19.46
C ASN A 173 17.72 -1.50 -18.67
N VAL A 174 17.59 -1.34 -17.35
CA VAL A 174 18.71 -0.95 -16.48
C VAL A 174 19.84 -1.98 -16.59
N CYS A 175 19.53 -3.28 -16.52
CA CYS A 175 20.52 -4.34 -16.69
C CYS A 175 21.26 -4.24 -18.04
N THR A 176 20.52 -4.05 -19.13
CA THR A 176 21.10 -3.88 -20.47
C THR A 176 22.04 -2.68 -20.54
N TYR A 177 21.64 -1.54 -19.99
CA TYR A 177 22.46 -0.33 -19.98
C TYR A 177 23.68 -0.43 -19.05
N SER A 178 23.61 -1.21 -17.98
CA SER A 178 24.75 -1.42 -17.08
C SER A 178 25.83 -2.33 -17.68
N ILE A 179 25.47 -3.18 -18.65
CA ILE A 179 26.40 -4.08 -19.34
C ILE A 179 27.04 -3.40 -20.56
N ALA A 180 26.31 -2.49 -21.21
CA ALA A 180 26.76 -1.73 -22.40
C ALA A 180 27.80 -0.66 -22.05
#